data_AF-A0A9C9DIJ1-F1
#
_entry.id   AF-A0A9C9DIJ1-F1
#
_cell.length_a   1.000
_cell.length_b   1.000
_cell.length_c   1.000
_cell.angle_alpha   90.00
_cell.angle_beta   90.00
_cell.angle_gamma   90.00
#
_symmetry.space_group_name_H-M   'P 1'
#
loop_
_entity.id
_entity.type
_entity.pdbx_description
1 polymer ?
#
loop_
_entity_poly.entity_id
_entity_poly.type
_entity_poly.pdbx_seq_one_letter_code
_entity_poly.pdbx_strand_id
1 'polypeptide(L)'
;MSDHVHIVILIPSKYAAVSQVVGFIKGKSAIHIAWTYSGHRRNYVGHHLWVGGYGVWSTEHITDEIVQEYLEHHRDAANIILE
;
A
#
# COMPACT_ATOMS: atom_id res chain seq x y z
N MET A 1 9.05 1.73 13.83
CA MET A 1 7.78 2.45 13.59
C MET A 1 6.86 1.54 12.79
N SER A 2 5.56 1.54 13.09
CA SER A 2 4.54 0.75 12.37
C SER A 2 3.91 1.66 11.31
N ASP A 3 4.61 1.84 10.20
CA ASP A 3 4.24 2.76 9.10
C ASP A 3 3.95 2.05 7.77
N HIS A 4 4.07 0.71 7.74
CA HIS A 4 3.86 -0.12 6.56
C HIS A 4 3.18 -1.46 6.93
N VAL A 5 2.67 -2.15 5.93
CA VAL A 5 1.99 -3.45 6.09
C VAL A 5 2.58 -4.47 5.11
N HIS A 6 2.94 -5.64 5.63
CA HIS A 6 3.33 -6.81 4.83
C HIS A 6 2.14 -7.73 4.62
N ILE A 7 1.89 -8.14 3.38
CA ILE A 7 0.78 -9.04 3.04
C ILE A 7 1.30 -10.12 2.10
N VAL A 8 1.06 -11.38 2.45
CA VAL A 8 1.29 -12.54 1.57
C VAL A 8 -0.04 -12.91 0.93
N ILE A 9 -0.10 -12.91 -0.41
CA ILE A 9 -1.28 -13.29 -1.17
C ILE A 9 -0.93 -14.29 -2.27
N LEU A 10 -1.81 -15.25 -2.49
CA LEU A 10 -1.74 -16.18 -3.60
C LEU A 10 -2.56 -15.60 -4.76
N ILE A 11 -1.89 -15.14 -5.82
CA ILE A 11 -2.55 -14.62 -7.02
C ILE A 11 -2.51 -15.71 -8.10
N PRO A 12 -3.66 -16.24 -8.54
CA PRO A 12 -3.67 -17.16 -9.67
C PRO A 12 -3.26 -16.41 -10.95
N SER A 13 -2.35 -17.02 -11.73
CA SER A 13 -1.76 -16.42 -12.94
C SER A 13 -2.77 -16.04 -14.03
N LYS A 14 -4.03 -16.51 -13.93
CA LYS A 14 -5.10 -16.23 -14.89
C LYS A 14 -5.73 -14.83 -14.73
N TYR A 15 -5.55 -14.15 -13.60
CA TYR A 15 -6.20 -12.85 -13.29
C TYR A 15 -5.22 -11.68 -13.40
N ALA A 16 -4.34 -11.73 -14.40
CA ALA A 16 -2.94 -11.27 -14.42
C ALA A 16 -2.64 -9.76 -14.35
N ALA A 17 -3.14 -9.03 -13.35
CA ALA A 17 -2.55 -7.76 -12.97
C ALA A 17 -2.43 -7.63 -11.45
N VAL A 18 -1.23 -7.85 -10.93
CA VAL A 18 -0.89 -7.61 -9.53
C VAL A 18 -1.29 -6.19 -9.10
N SER A 19 -1.09 -5.21 -9.98
CA SER A 19 -1.48 -3.82 -9.78
C SER A 19 -2.98 -3.64 -9.52
N GLN A 20 -3.85 -4.42 -10.16
CA GLN A 20 -5.30 -4.37 -9.92
C GLN A 20 -5.66 -4.91 -8.54
N VAL A 21 -5.05 -6.02 -8.14
CA VAL A 21 -5.26 -6.63 -6.81
C VAL A 21 -4.78 -5.68 -5.71
N VAL A 22 -3.56 -5.17 -5.84
CA VAL A 22 -2.99 -4.22 -4.88
C VAL A 22 -3.79 -2.92 -4.84
N GLY A 23 -4.17 -2.38 -6.01
CA GLY A 23 -5.02 -1.18 -6.10
C GLY A 23 -6.37 -1.37 -5.42
N PHE A 24 -7.01 -2.52 -5.59
CA PHE A 24 -8.26 -2.86 -4.91
C PHE A 24 -8.09 -2.92 -3.39
N ILE A 25 -7.04 -3.61 -2.91
CA ILE A 25 -6.74 -3.73 -1.48
C ILE A 25 -6.47 -2.36 -0.87
N LYS A 26 -5.59 -1.55 -1.47
CA LYS A 26 -5.26 -0.19 -0.99
C LYS A 26 -6.48 0.72 -1.00
N GLY A 27 -7.30 0.68 -2.05
CA GLY A 27 -8.51 1.50 -2.16
C GLY A 27 -9.58 1.13 -1.14
N LYS A 28 -9.91 -0.16 -1.00
CA LYS A 28 -10.95 -0.62 -0.05
C LYS A 28 -10.53 -0.43 1.40
N SER A 29 -9.26 -0.69 1.72
CA SER A 29 -8.74 -0.45 3.08
C SER A 29 -8.74 1.04 3.44
N ALA A 30 -8.35 1.93 2.52
CA ALA A 30 -8.41 3.38 2.76
C ALA A 30 -9.84 3.86 3.06
N ILE A 31 -10.82 3.41 2.28
CA ILE A 31 -12.24 3.73 2.52
C ILE A 31 -12.71 3.16 3.86
N HIS A 32 -12.41 1.89 4.13
CA HIS A 32 -12.84 1.23 5.35
C HIS A 32 -12.26 1.91 6.60
N ILE A 33 -10.98 2.26 6.58
CA ILE A 33 -10.31 2.92 7.70
C ILE A 33 -10.85 4.34 7.90
N ALA A 34 -11.01 5.12 6.82
CA ALA A 34 -11.58 6.45 6.91
C ALA A 34 -13.02 6.44 7.47
N TRP A 35 -13.81 5.44 7.11
CA TRP A 35 -15.18 5.29 7.62
C TRP A 35 -15.20 4.81 9.09
N THR A 36 -14.47 3.74 9.41
CA THR A 36 -14.53 3.09 10.73
C THR A 36 -13.81 3.89 11.80
N TYR A 37 -12.63 4.45 11.50
CA TYR A 37 -11.74 5.03 12.52
C TYR A 37 -11.65 6.55 12.45
N SER A 38 -11.79 7.16 11.27
CA SER A 38 -11.74 8.62 11.14
C SER A 38 -13.11 9.28 11.30
N GLY A 39 -14.22 8.52 11.36
CA GLY A 39 -15.58 9.05 11.49
C GLY A 39 -16.09 9.82 10.26
N HIS A 40 -15.36 9.79 9.15
CA HIS A 40 -15.73 10.48 7.91
C HIS A 40 -16.63 9.57 7.08
N ARG A 41 -17.91 9.92 6.96
CA ARG A 41 -18.91 9.15 6.18
C ARG A 41 -19.04 9.60 4.72
N ARG A 42 -18.51 10.78 4.36
CA ARG A 42 -18.56 11.39 3.02
C ARG A 42 -17.35 12.31 2.81
N ASN A 43 -17.03 12.59 1.54
CA ASN A 43 -16.01 13.55 1.09
C ASN A 43 -14.58 13.26 1.62
N TYR A 44 -13.94 12.22 1.09
CA TYR A 44 -12.58 11.78 1.46
C TYR A 44 -11.45 12.58 0.78
N VAL A 45 -11.76 13.76 0.22
CA VAL A 45 -10.78 14.58 -0.51
C VAL A 45 -9.70 15.03 0.48
N GLY A 46 -8.44 14.69 0.20
CA GLY A 46 -7.28 14.98 1.06
C GLY A 46 -6.91 13.90 2.07
N HIS A 47 -7.67 12.79 2.17
CA HIS A 47 -7.28 11.65 3.01
C HIS A 47 -6.44 10.63 2.22
N HIS A 48 -5.14 10.61 2.50
CA HIS A 48 -4.19 9.68 1.91
C HIS A 48 -3.70 8.68 2.97
N LEU A 49 -4.31 7.50 3.01
CA LEU A 49 -3.85 6.42 3.91
C LEU A 49 -2.54 5.81 3.40
N TRP A 50 -2.43 5.62 2.09
CA TRP A 50 -1.29 4.97 1.45
C TRP A 50 -0.53 5.96 0.57
N VAL A 51 0.78 5.76 0.46
CA VAL A 51 1.60 6.38 -0.60
C VAL A 51 1.18 5.83 -1.97
N GLY A 52 1.49 6.55 -3.05
CA GLY A 52 1.20 6.09 -4.43
C GLY A 52 1.83 4.73 -4.76
N GLY A 53 3.02 4.45 -4.22
CA GLY A 53 3.80 3.23 -4.49
C GLY A 53 3.37 1.97 -3.70
N TYR A 54 3.88 0.83 -4.14
CA TYR A 54 3.83 -0.45 -3.42
C TYR A 54 5.02 -1.32 -3.83
N GLY A 55 5.49 -2.17 -2.93
CA GLY A 55 6.52 -3.17 -3.20
C GLY A 55 5.89 -4.54 -3.39
N VAL A 56 6.33 -5.29 -4.41
CA VAL A 56 5.90 -6.67 -4.66
C VAL A 56 7.11 -7.51 -4.99
N TRP A 57 7.21 -8.66 -4.33
CA TRP A 57 8.22 -9.68 -4.58
C TRP A 57 7.55 -11.05 -4.62
N SER A 58 8.14 -11.99 -5.37
CA SER A 58 7.76 -13.39 -5.25
C SER A 58 8.33 -13.96 -3.95
N THR A 59 7.60 -14.89 -3.32
CA THR A 59 7.94 -15.46 -2.01
C THR A 59 9.29 -16.18 -1.98
N GLU A 60 9.82 -16.58 -3.13
CA GLU A 60 11.12 -17.28 -3.22
C GLU A 60 12.34 -16.34 -3.13
N HIS A 61 12.15 -15.01 -3.26
CA HIS A 61 13.26 -14.06 -3.37
C HIS A 61 13.14 -12.84 -2.44
N ILE A 62 12.38 -12.91 -1.35
CA ILE A 62 12.22 -11.81 -0.40
C ILE A 62 13.14 -11.98 0.82
N THR A 63 14.00 -11.00 1.07
CA THR A 63 14.82 -10.91 2.29
C THR A 63 14.49 -9.62 3.04
N ASP A 64 14.80 -9.59 4.33
CA ASP A 64 14.52 -8.42 5.18
C ASP A 64 15.32 -7.19 4.72
N GLU A 65 16.52 -7.38 4.15
CA GLU A 65 17.34 -6.29 3.63
C GLU A 65 16.70 -5.61 2.43
N ILE A 66 16.15 -6.38 1.48
CA ILE A 66 15.46 -5.86 0.29
C ILE A 66 14.24 -5.04 0.71
N VAL A 67 13.50 -5.55 1.69
CA VAL A 67 12.34 -4.87 2.26
C VAL A 67 12.76 -3.57 2.93
N GLN A 68 13.83 -3.61 3.73
CA GLN A 68 14.32 -2.44 4.44
C GLN A 68 14.83 -1.36 3.49
N GLU A 69 15.59 -1.72 2.46
CA GLU A 69 16.05 -0.79 1.42
C GLU A 69 14.86 -0.10 0.73
N TYR A 70 13.82 -0.86 0.39
CA TYR A 70 12.60 -0.30 -0.18
C TYR A 70 11.94 0.70 0.78
N LEU A 71 11.82 0.36 2.06
CA LEU A 71 11.20 1.23 3.07
C LEU A 71 12.02 2.49 3.33
N GLU A 72 13.34 2.38 3.41
CA GLU A 72 14.25 3.52 3.57
C GLU A 72 14.14 4.48 2.38
N HIS A 73 14.16 3.95 1.16
CA HIS A 73 13.96 4.75 -0.04
C HIS A 73 12.63 5.53 -0.03
N HIS A 74 11.55 4.90 0.46
CA HIS A 74 10.22 5.53 0.53
C HIS A 74 10.01 6.43 1.75
N ARG A 75 10.89 6.37 2.76
CA ARG A 75 10.91 7.32 3.88
C ARG A 75 11.63 8.60 3.50
N ASP A 76 12.74 8.49 2.79
CA ASP A 76 13.57 9.63 2.39
C ASP A 76 12.97 10.38 1.21
N ALA A 77 12.28 9.67 0.31
CA ALA A 77 11.44 10.28 -0.70
C ALA A 77 10.18 10.86 -0.04
N ALA A 78 10.26 12.13 0.35
CA ALA A 78 9.11 13.02 0.44
C ALA A 78 8.42 13.09 -0.95
N ASN A 79 7.66 12.05 -1.31
CA ASN A 79 6.61 12.10 -2.31
C ASN A 79 5.33 12.45 -1.54
N ILE A 80 5.28 13.61 -0.88
CA ILE A 80 4.72 14.84 -1.46
C ILE A 80 3.32 14.55 -2.04
N ILE A 81 2.33 14.71 -1.17
CA ILE A 81 1.05 15.30 -1.53
C ILE A 81 1.35 16.79 -1.82
N LEU A 82 1.90 17.10 -2.99
CA LEU A 82 1.91 18.43 -3.62
C LEU A 82 1.98 18.18 -5.13
N GLU A 83 0.82 17.95 -5.73
CA GLU A 83 0.24 18.73 -6.83
C GLU A 83 -1.26 18.41 -6.91
#